data_AF-A0A969V0W0-F1
#
_entry.id   AF-A0A969V0W0-F1
#
_cell.length_a   1.000
_cell.length_b   1.000
_cell.length_c   1.000
_cell.angle_alpha   90.00
_cell.angle_beta   90.00
_cell.angle_gamma   90.00
#
_symmetry.space_group_name_H-M   'P 1'
#
loop_
_entity.id
_entity.type
_entity.pdbx_description
1 polymer ?
#
loop_
_entity_poly.entity_id
_entity_poly.type
_entity_poly.pdbx_seq_one_letter_code
_entity_poly.pdbx_strand_id
1 'polypeptide(L)'
;MLSLSTFLEARFPHRTLTHSFLATGAIGFLVLPLLLLGEWRWWFAVWGGHLLSVFSDTFTKQGVQLFYPVPVWCVCGANPNRRMRTGGPGEYWVLSGAVALLCVNLWLTSNGGLLMQASQTLGLKEGAVRTYNEKAATHQLYAIVEGVWVSDRTSASGRYAIVVAEGSEFVVRTPKGLAKTGTQIVTTKVAVDVGEAATVRTQTISLNDEGVERLEALAREFPGALVSGELVVDAPEELRLAAVGVDQLATIELVGGTVKLKYRAIGLLVADLREQYVTGSLSLQVMP
;
A
#
# COMPACT_ATOMS: atom_id res chain seq x y z
N MET A 1 -40.56 8.64 -46.36
CA MET A 1 -39.95 9.56 -45.37
C MET A 1 -38.50 9.16 -45.22
N LEU A 2 -37.56 10.01 -45.65
CA LEU A 2 -36.14 9.81 -45.32
C LEU A 2 -35.99 9.93 -43.80
N SER A 3 -35.25 9.01 -43.18
CA SER A 3 -34.94 9.13 -41.76
C SER A 3 -34.06 10.37 -41.53
N LEU A 4 -34.17 10.99 -40.36
CA LEU A 4 -33.33 12.14 -39.98
C LEU A 4 -31.83 11.83 -40.14
N SER A 5 -31.45 10.56 -39.94
CA SER A 5 -30.09 10.06 -40.15
C SER A 5 -29.63 10.23 -41.60
N THR A 6 -30.42 9.80 -42.58
CA THR A 6 -30.04 9.89 -44.00
C THR A 6 -29.98 11.34 -44.50
N PHE A 7 -30.83 12.22 -43.97
CA PHE A 7 -30.77 13.66 -44.26
C PHE A 7 -29.49 14.31 -43.74
N LEU A 8 -29.12 14.00 -42.49
CA LEU A 8 -27.89 14.53 -41.88
C LEU A 8 -26.63 14.01 -42.56
N GLU A 9 -26.60 12.72 -42.90
CA GLU A 9 -25.45 12.08 -43.58
C GLU A 9 -25.25 12.61 -45.00
N ALA A 10 -26.34 12.95 -45.71
CA ALA A 10 -26.27 13.59 -47.03
C ALA A 10 -25.75 15.04 -46.99
N ARG A 11 -25.91 15.74 -45.85
CA ARG A 11 -25.52 17.15 -45.70
C ARG A 11 -24.16 17.33 -45.02
N PHE A 12 -23.80 16.44 -44.09
CA PHE A 12 -22.60 16.49 -43.27
C PHE A 12 -21.86 15.15 -43.32
N PRO A 13 -20.74 15.04 -44.04
CA PRO A 13 -19.91 13.84 -43.99
C PRO A 13 -19.45 13.57 -42.55
N HIS A 14 -19.39 12.29 -42.16
CA HIS A 14 -19.16 11.86 -40.77
C HIS A 14 -17.93 12.50 -40.07
N ARG A 15 -16.90 12.90 -40.83
CA ARG A 15 -15.65 13.50 -40.31
C ARG A 15 -15.59 15.02 -40.40
N THR A 16 -16.75 15.67 -40.31
CA THR A 16 -16.89 17.13 -40.41
C THR A 16 -17.39 17.73 -39.10
N LEU A 17 -18.71 17.88 -38.94
CA LEU A 17 -19.32 18.55 -37.78
C LEU A 17 -18.88 17.92 -36.46
N THR A 18 -19.00 16.60 -36.31
CA THR A 18 -18.76 15.87 -35.06
C THR A 18 -17.28 15.74 -34.69
N HIS A 19 -16.36 15.83 -35.66
CA HIS A 19 -14.92 15.70 -35.44
C HIS A 19 -14.19 17.03 -35.66
N SER A 20 -14.70 18.11 -35.08
CA SER A 20 -14.16 19.46 -35.21
C SER A 20 -13.79 20.07 -33.86
N PHE A 21 -12.99 21.14 -33.87
CA PHE A 21 -12.77 21.94 -32.66
C PHE A 21 -14.05 22.58 -32.16
N LEU A 22 -14.98 22.91 -33.06
CA LEU A 22 -16.30 23.41 -32.70
C LEU A 22 -17.09 22.37 -31.88
N ALA A 23 -17.14 21.12 -32.35
CA ALA A 23 -17.79 20.04 -31.59
C ALA A 23 -17.08 19.76 -30.25
N THR A 24 -15.75 19.77 -30.24
CA THR A 24 -14.97 19.57 -29.01
C THR A 24 -15.24 20.67 -27.99
N GLY A 25 -15.31 21.93 -28.43
CA GLY A 25 -15.68 23.06 -27.60
C GLY A 25 -17.12 22.97 -27.08
N ALA A 26 -18.06 22.57 -27.94
CA ALA A 26 -19.45 22.35 -27.56
C ALA A 26 -19.59 21.24 -26.50
N ILE A 27 -18.88 20.13 -26.66
CA ILE A 27 -18.83 19.05 -25.64
C ILE A 27 -18.25 19.57 -24.34
N GLY A 28 -17.13 20.32 -24.38
CA GLY A 28 -16.52 20.94 -23.21
C GLY A 28 -17.46 21.87 -22.45
N PHE A 29 -18.28 22.63 -23.20
CA PHE A 29 -19.32 23.49 -22.64
C PHE A 29 -20.49 22.70 -22.05
N LEU A 30 -20.97 21.67 -22.75
CA LEU A 30 -22.07 20.82 -22.27
C LEU A 30 -21.70 20.08 -20.99
N VAL A 31 -20.45 19.64 -20.86
CA VAL A 31 -19.96 18.95 -19.66
C VAL A 31 -19.43 19.89 -18.59
N LEU A 32 -19.36 21.21 -18.84
CA LEU A 32 -18.91 22.24 -17.89
C LEU A 32 -19.51 22.13 -16.48
N PRO A 33 -20.80 21.75 -16.29
CA PRO A 33 -21.34 21.53 -14.95
C PRO A 33 -20.52 20.55 -14.10
N LEU A 34 -19.89 19.53 -14.70
CA LEU A 34 -18.99 18.62 -13.96
C LEU A 34 -17.81 19.37 -13.34
N LEU A 35 -17.26 20.34 -14.04
CA LEU A 35 -16.18 21.18 -13.52
C LEU A 35 -16.66 22.04 -12.36
N LEU A 36 -17.86 22.61 -12.47
CA LEU A 36 -18.47 23.44 -11.42
C LEU A 36 -18.85 22.65 -10.16
N LEU A 37 -19.11 21.35 -10.30
CA LEU A 37 -19.40 20.42 -9.19
C LEU A 37 -18.12 19.87 -8.52
N GLY A 38 -16.92 20.31 -8.95
CA GLY A 38 -15.64 19.82 -8.43
C GLY A 38 -15.13 18.53 -9.08
N GLU A 39 -15.88 17.96 -10.02
CA GLU A 39 -15.59 16.71 -10.72
C GLU A 39 -14.69 16.94 -11.95
N TRP A 40 -13.60 17.70 -11.75
CA TRP A 40 -12.69 18.12 -12.83
C TRP A 40 -12.08 16.95 -13.61
N ARG A 41 -11.90 15.79 -12.95
CA ARG A 41 -11.36 14.55 -13.55
C ARG A 41 -12.28 14.03 -14.66
N TRP A 42 -13.58 14.01 -14.40
CA TRP A 42 -14.59 13.55 -15.35
C TRP A 42 -14.77 14.54 -16.49
N TRP A 43 -14.76 15.84 -16.16
CA TRP A 43 -14.77 16.89 -17.16
C TRP A 43 -13.61 16.73 -18.16
N PHE A 44 -12.39 16.58 -17.64
CA PHE A 44 -11.19 16.41 -18.46
C PHE A 44 -11.20 15.09 -19.25
N ALA A 45 -11.69 14.00 -18.66
CA ALA A 45 -11.78 12.71 -19.34
C ALA A 45 -12.69 12.78 -20.59
N VAL A 46 -13.85 13.42 -20.48
CA VAL A 46 -14.79 13.54 -21.61
C VAL A 46 -14.30 14.54 -22.65
N TRP A 47 -13.96 15.76 -22.22
CA TRP A 47 -13.50 16.82 -23.12
C TRP A 47 -12.15 16.47 -23.77
N GLY A 48 -11.17 16.07 -22.96
CA GLY A 48 -9.85 15.68 -23.42
C GLY A 48 -9.87 14.39 -24.24
N GLY A 49 -10.73 13.43 -23.88
CA GLY A 49 -10.93 12.21 -24.66
C GLY A 49 -11.45 12.49 -26.07
N HIS A 50 -12.43 13.39 -26.20
CA HIS A 50 -12.93 13.83 -27.51
C HIS A 50 -11.87 14.63 -28.29
N LEU A 51 -11.12 15.51 -27.63
CA LEU A 51 -10.04 16.24 -28.29
C LEU A 51 -8.98 15.29 -28.88
N LEU A 52 -8.58 14.27 -28.11
CA LEU A 52 -7.62 13.26 -28.55
C LEU A 52 -8.17 12.36 -29.65
N SER A 53 -9.47 12.01 -29.64
CA SER A 53 -10.07 11.23 -30.71
C SER A 53 -10.09 12.01 -32.03
N VAL A 54 -10.50 13.28 -32.00
CA VAL A 54 -10.48 14.17 -33.17
C VAL A 54 -9.05 14.38 -33.69
N PHE A 55 -8.09 14.55 -32.79
CA PHE A 55 -6.69 14.69 -33.18
C PHE A 55 -6.15 13.39 -33.79
N SER A 56 -6.54 12.23 -33.27
CA SER A 56 -6.17 10.91 -33.82
C SER A 56 -6.62 10.75 -35.28
N ASP A 57 -7.79 11.28 -35.64
CA ASP A 57 -8.31 11.20 -37.01
C ASP A 57 -7.44 11.94 -38.04
N THR A 58 -6.65 12.93 -37.60
CA THR A 58 -5.68 13.63 -38.47
C THR A 58 -4.57 12.70 -38.98
N PHE A 59 -4.26 11.60 -38.29
CA PHE A 59 -3.24 10.63 -38.72
C PHE A 59 -3.73 9.61 -39.74
N THR A 60 -5.04 9.61 -40.02
CA THR A 60 -5.63 8.74 -41.05
C THR A 60 -5.39 9.31 -42.45
N LYS A 61 -5.51 8.47 -43.48
CA LYS A 61 -5.38 8.91 -44.88
C LYS A 61 -6.41 9.97 -45.29
N GLN A 62 -7.63 9.87 -44.77
CA GLN A 62 -8.73 10.78 -45.08
C GLN A 62 -8.59 12.10 -44.30
N GLY A 63 -8.00 12.07 -43.10
CA GLY A 63 -7.95 13.21 -42.21
C GLY A 63 -9.33 13.61 -41.69
N VAL A 64 -9.43 14.86 -41.25
CA VAL A 64 -10.62 15.41 -40.60
C VAL A 64 -10.75 16.92 -40.84
N GLN A 65 -11.97 17.47 -40.86
CA GLN A 65 -12.19 18.92 -40.95
C GLN A 65 -12.16 19.59 -39.57
N LEU A 66 -10.97 19.81 -39.02
CA LEU A 66 -10.80 20.42 -37.69
C LEU A 66 -11.48 21.79 -37.56
N PHE A 67 -11.48 22.58 -38.64
CA PHE A 67 -11.95 23.97 -38.67
C PHE A 67 -13.35 24.13 -39.28
N TYR A 68 -14.20 23.09 -39.22
CA TYR A 68 -15.60 23.21 -39.59
C TYR A 68 -16.22 24.48 -38.95
N PRO A 69 -16.97 25.32 -39.71
CA PRO A 69 -17.55 25.06 -41.03
C PRO A 69 -16.63 25.35 -42.23
N VAL A 70 -15.39 25.79 -42.02
CA VAL A 70 -14.43 25.98 -43.11
C VAL A 70 -13.99 24.60 -43.63
N PRO A 71 -14.13 24.29 -44.94
CA PRO A 71 -13.92 22.95 -45.48
C PRO A 71 -12.43 22.60 -45.68
N VAL A 72 -11.61 22.84 -44.66
CA VAL A 72 -10.16 22.55 -44.67
C VAL A 72 -9.92 21.18 -44.05
N TRP A 73 -9.41 20.26 -44.86
CA TRP A 73 -9.01 18.93 -44.40
C TRP A 73 -7.62 18.96 -43.77
N CYS A 74 -7.57 18.64 -42.48
CA CYS A 74 -6.34 18.58 -41.71
C CYS A 74 -5.83 17.14 -41.68
N VAL A 75 -4.56 16.98 -42.05
CA VAL A 75 -3.88 15.67 -42.05
C VAL A 75 -2.48 15.83 -41.49
N CYS A 76 -2.11 14.91 -40.60
CA CYS A 76 -0.78 14.81 -40.02
C CYS A 76 0.08 13.81 -40.82
N GLY A 77 1.34 14.19 -41.07
CA GLY A 77 2.30 13.39 -41.83
C GLY A 77 2.36 13.78 -43.32
N ALA A 78 3.52 14.27 -43.75
CA ALA A 78 3.75 14.74 -45.11
C ALA A 78 3.69 13.63 -46.17
N ASN A 79 4.02 12.39 -45.81
CA ASN A 79 4.01 11.24 -46.73
C ASN A 79 2.66 10.49 -46.68
N PRO A 80 1.83 10.53 -47.74
CA PRO A 80 0.53 9.85 -47.78
C PRO A 80 0.60 8.34 -47.62
N ASN A 81 1.73 7.72 -47.98
CA ASN A 81 1.91 6.26 -47.91
C ASN A 81 2.15 5.76 -46.49
N ARG A 82 2.60 6.64 -45.57
CA ARG A 82 2.84 6.30 -44.15
C ARG A 82 1.65 6.58 -43.24
N ARG A 83 0.58 7.18 -43.77
CA ARG A 83 -0.65 7.46 -43.01
C ARG A 83 -1.45 6.19 -42.77
N MET A 84 -2.12 6.13 -41.61
CA MET A 84 -2.92 4.97 -41.23
C MET A 84 -4.13 4.83 -42.16
N ARG A 85 -4.42 3.59 -42.56
CA ARG A 85 -5.61 3.25 -43.35
C ARG A 85 -6.73 2.89 -42.39
N THR A 86 -7.89 3.52 -42.55
CA THR A 86 -9.11 3.18 -41.81
C THR A 86 -9.45 1.70 -42.03
N GLY A 87 -9.66 0.96 -40.94
CA GLY A 87 -9.90 -0.50 -40.95
C GLY A 87 -8.66 -1.34 -41.24
N GLY A 88 -7.46 -0.74 -41.23
CA GLY A 88 -6.20 -1.45 -41.48
C GLY A 88 -5.57 -2.05 -40.21
N PRO A 89 -4.61 -2.98 -40.36
CA PRO A 89 -3.93 -3.61 -39.22
C PRO A 89 -3.25 -2.63 -38.24
N GLY A 90 -2.79 -1.48 -38.74
CA GLY A 90 -2.13 -0.46 -37.92
C GLY A 90 -3.05 0.15 -36.85
N GLU A 91 -4.35 0.29 -37.12
CA GLU A 91 -5.30 0.83 -36.14
C GLU A 91 -5.48 -0.13 -34.96
N TYR A 92 -5.55 -1.42 -35.24
CA TYR A 92 -5.64 -2.45 -34.20
C TYR A 92 -4.40 -2.49 -33.31
N TRP A 93 -3.21 -2.25 -33.86
CA TRP A 93 -1.98 -2.15 -33.05
C TRP A 93 -1.98 -0.95 -32.12
N VAL A 94 -2.41 0.23 -32.61
CA VAL A 94 -2.52 1.44 -31.78
C VAL A 94 -3.56 1.24 -30.69
N LEU A 95 -4.74 0.69 -31.03
CA LEU A 95 -5.79 0.39 -30.06
C LEU A 95 -5.31 -0.62 -29.01
N SER A 96 -4.67 -1.71 -29.43
CA SER A 96 -4.14 -2.73 -28.51
C SER A 96 -3.08 -2.16 -27.58
N GLY A 97 -2.19 -1.30 -28.09
CA GLY A 97 -1.19 -0.59 -27.29
C GLY A 97 -1.82 0.35 -26.26
N ALA A 98 -2.86 1.11 -26.65
CA ALA A 98 -3.59 1.99 -25.74
C ALA A 98 -4.31 1.21 -24.64
N VAL A 99 -4.95 0.08 -24.97
CA VAL A 99 -5.60 -0.82 -24.00
C VAL A 99 -4.56 -1.42 -23.05
N ALA A 100 -3.42 -1.88 -23.55
CA ALA A 100 -2.34 -2.39 -22.71
C ALA A 100 -1.82 -1.33 -21.73
N LEU A 101 -1.60 -0.10 -22.21
CA LEU A 101 -1.20 1.03 -21.35
C LEU A 101 -2.25 1.35 -20.28
N LEU A 102 -3.53 1.31 -20.64
CA LEU A 102 -4.63 1.49 -19.68
C LEU A 102 -4.61 0.40 -18.61
N CYS A 103 -4.50 -0.87 -19.00
CA CYS A 103 -4.43 -1.99 -18.07
C CYS A 103 -3.22 -1.87 -17.12
N VAL A 104 -2.04 -1.53 -17.65
CA VAL A 104 -0.83 -1.30 -16.83
C VAL A 104 -1.04 -0.14 -15.86
N ASN A 105 -1.64 0.97 -16.31
CA ASN A 105 -1.91 2.11 -15.45
C ASN A 105 -2.90 1.79 -14.31
N LEU A 106 -3.96 1.04 -14.62
CA LEU A 106 -4.93 0.56 -13.62
C LEU A 106 -4.30 -0.39 -12.61
N TRP A 107 -3.43 -1.30 -13.08
CA TRP A 107 -2.68 -2.20 -12.20
C TRP A 107 -1.74 -1.43 -11.27
N LEU A 108 -0.98 -0.46 -11.80
CA LEU A 108 -0.09 0.38 -10.98
C LEU A 108 -0.86 1.21 -9.96
N THR A 109 -1.96 1.82 -10.36
CA THR A 109 -2.76 2.69 -9.49
C THR A 109 -3.43 1.88 -8.36
N SER A 110 -3.93 0.69 -8.67
CA SER A 110 -4.54 -0.20 -7.67
C SER A 110 -3.54 -0.71 -6.62
N ASN A 111 -2.24 -0.76 -6.94
CA ASN A 111 -1.19 -1.24 -6.03
C ASN A 111 -0.39 -0.10 -5.36
N GLY A 112 -0.96 1.11 -5.24
CA GLY A 112 -0.32 2.22 -4.53
C GLY A 112 0.65 3.06 -5.37
N GLY A 113 0.64 2.86 -6.69
CA GLY A 113 1.40 3.64 -7.67
C GLY A 113 2.79 3.08 -7.95
N LEU A 114 3.43 3.64 -8.99
CA LEU A 114 4.73 3.17 -9.51
C LEU A 114 5.85 3.22 -8.45
N LEU A 115 5.90 4.30 -7.65
CA LEU A 115 6.94 4.46 -6.62
C LEU A 115 6.77 3.45 -5.49
N MET A 116 5.53 3.17 -5.08
CA MET A 116 5.27 2.13 -4.07
C MET A 116 5.68 0.76 -4.60
N GLN A 117 5.24 0.40 -5.81
CA GLN A 117 5.60 -0.88 -6.44
C GLN A 117 7.12 -1.03 -6.62
N ALA A 118 7.81 0.02 -7.06
CA ALA A 118 9.26 0.03 -7.20
C ALA A 118 9.93 -0.14 -5.82
N SER A 119 9.45 0.57 -4.79
CA SER A 119 10.00 0.46 -3.45
C SER A 119 9.83 -0.94 -2.84
N GLN A 120 8.67 -1.58 -3.06
CA GLN A 120 8.42 -2.96 -2.61
C GLN A 120 9.26 -3.97 -3.40
N THR A 121 9.37 -3.82 -4.73
CA THR A 121 10.16 -4.71 -5.58
C THR A 121 11.65 -4.64 -5.23
N LEU A 122 12.16 -3.44 -4.98
CA LEU A 122 13.54 -3.19 -4.54
C LEU A 122 13.74 -3.46 -3.04
N GLY A 123 12.65 -3.68 -2.29
CA GLY A 123 12.62 -3.90 -0.84
C GLY A 123 13.27 -2.78 -0.04
N LEU A 124 12.97 -1.54 -0.42
CA LEU A 124 13.34 -0.34 0.30
C LEU A 124 12.50 -0.26 1.58
N LYS A 125 13.17 0.01 2.70
CA LYS A 125 12.55 0.07 4.04
C LYS A 125 11.39 1.06 4.13
N GLU A 126 11.45 2.18 3.41
CA GLU A 126 10.40 3.20 3.39
C GLU A 126 9.06 2.67 2.86
N GLY A 127 9.08 1.87 1.78
CA GLY A 127 7.88 1.27 1.21
C GLY A 127 7.26 0.22 2.15
N ALA A 128 8.12 -0.55 2.81
CA ALA A 128 7.71 -1.51 3.84
C ALA A 128 7.01 -0.82 5.02
N VAL A 129 7.58 0.25 5.57
CA VAL A 129 7.00 0.99 6.71
C VAL A 129 5.66 1.62 6.34
N ARG A 130 5.57 2.21 5.14
CA ARG A 130 4.31 2.79 4.68
C ARG A 130 3.21 1.73 4.52
N THR A 131 3.54 0.59 3.90
CA THR A 131 2.60 -0.54 3.78
C THR A 131 2.15 -1.04 5.15
N TYR A 132 3.06 -1.08 6.12
CA TYR A 132 2.74 -1.42 7.51
C TYR A 132 1.76 -0.42 8.12
N ASN A 133 2.04 0.88 8.07
CA ASN A 133 1.19 1.90 8.66
C ASN A 133 -0.22 1.95 8.05
N GLU A 134 -0.34 1.66 6.75
CA GLU A 134 -1.64 1.65 6.05
C GLU A 134 -2.49 0.42 6.41
N LYS A 135 -1.89 -0.74 6.70
CA LYS A 135 -2.61 -2.02 6.81
C LYS A 135 -2.51 -2.76 8.15
N ALA A 136 -1.61 -2.37 9.05
CA ALA A 136 -1.36 -3.06 10.32
C ALA A 136 -2.58 -3.12 11.24
N ALA A 137 -3.52 -2.18 11.13
CA ALA A 137 -4.73 -2.16 11.96
C ALA A 137 -5.77 -3.22 11.54
N THR A 138 -5.74 -3.66 10.27
CA THR A 138 -6.81 -4.46 9.67
C THR A 138 -6.35 -5.82 9.17
N HIS A 139 -5.04 -6.03 9.01
CA HIS A 139 -4.46 -7.25 8.46
C HIS A 139 -3.25 -7.68 9.27
N GLN A 140 -3.03 -8.99 9.34
CA GLN A 140 -1.80 -9.56 9.85
C GLN A 140 -0.70 -9.37 8.80
N LEU A 141 0.41 -8.74 9.19
CA LEU A 141 1.49 -8.42 8.27
C LEU A 141 2.69 -9.33 8.49
N TYR A 142 3.34 -9.71 7.40
CA TYR A 142 4.54 -10.53 7.39
C TYR A 142 5.69 -9.76 6.78
N ALA A 143 6.87 -9.80 7.40
CA ALA A 143 8.10 -9.28 6.82
C ALA A 143 8.77 -10.39 6.03
N ILE A 144 8.98 -10.16 4.74
CA ILE A 144 9.90 -10.93 3.93
C ILE A 144 11.27 -10.29 4.11
N VAL A 145 12.12 -10.97 4.86
CA VAL A 145 13.46 -10.51 5.22
C VAL A 145 14.47 -11.30 4.42
N GLU A 146 15.39 -10.62 3.75
CA GLU A 146 16.62 -11.21 3.21
C GLU A 146 17.81 -10.65 3.96
N GLY A 147 18.61 -11.53 4.56
CA GLY A 147 19.68 -11.12 5.46
C GLY A 147 20.35 -12.27 6.21
N VAL A 148 21.19 -11.88 7.17
CA VAL A 148 21.96 -12.79 8.03
C VAL A 148 21.85 -12.42 9.51
N TRP A 149 21.96 -13.40 10.39
CA TRP A 149 22.03 -13.18 11.84
C TRP A 149 23.33 -12.47 12.22
N VAL A 150 23.29 -11.59 13.21
CA VAL A 150 24.48 -10.87 13.67
C VAL A 150 25.46 -11.79 14.40
N SER A 151 24.97 -12.78 15.16
CA SER A 151 25.81 -13.65 15.98
C SER A 151 26.72 -14.57 15.16
N ASP A 152 26.16 -15.26 14.18
CA ASP A 152 26.82 -16.37 13.47
C ASP A 152 26.89 -16.15 11.94
N ARG A 153 26.32 -15.05 11.43
CA ARG A 153 26.23 -14.72 9.99
C ARG A 153 25.53 -15.79 9.15
N THR A 154 24.81 -16.72 9.77
CA THR A 154 23.98 -17.68 9.05
C THR A 154 22.77 -16.98 8.44
N SER A 155 22.16 -17.63 7.43
CA SER A 155 20.99 -17.05 6.75
C SER A 155 19.84 -16.83 7.74
N ALA A 156 19.40 -15.58 7.82
CA ALA A 156 18.18 -15.16 8.52
C ALA A 156 17.05 -14.85 7.53
N SER A 157 17.18 -15.34 6.29
CA SER A 157 16.24 -15.02 5.22
C SER A 157 14.96 -15.85 5.37
N GLY A 158 13.81 -15.20 5.36
CA GLY A 158 12.54 -15.87 5.58
C GLY A 158 11.34 -14.94 5.66
N ARG A 159 10.16 -15.54 5.81
CA ARG A 159 8.88 -14.85 6.04
C ARG A 159 8.54 -14.93 7.52
N TYR A 160 8.49 -13.78 8.19
CA TYR A 160 8.26 -13.70 9.63
C TYR A 160 7.06 -12.81 9.95
N ALA A 161 6.28 -13.14 10.96
CA ALA A 161 5.15 -12.28 11.38
C ALA A 161 5.69 -11.00 12.02
N ILE A 162 5.18 -9.84 11.57
CA ILE A 162 5.55 -8.54 12.14
C ILE A 162 4.73 -8.31 13.39
N VAL A 163 5.43 -8.03 14.49
CA VAL A 163 4.79 -7.64 15.76
C VAL A 163 4.56 -6.13 15.76
N VAL A 164 5.62 -5.36 15.50
CA VAL A 164 5.58 -3.90 15.49
C VAL A 164 6.61 -3.33 14.50
N ALA A 165 6.35 -2.12 14.01
CA ALA A 165 7.35 -1.28 13.36
C ALA A 165 7.89 -0.23 14.34
N GLU A 166 9.22 -0.19 14.51
CA GLU A 166 9.95 0.83 15.28
C GLU A 166 10.78 1.68 14.30
N GLY A 167 10.24 2.82 13.88
CA GLY A 167 10.90 3.69 12.89
C GLY A 167 10.99 2.99 11.52
N SER A 168 12.22 2.75 11.06
CA SER A 168 12.50 2.03 9.79
C SER A 168 12.73 0.52 9.95
N GLU A 169 12.58 0.01 11.17
CA GLU A 169 12.89 -1.37 11.53
C GLU A 169 11.62 -2.09 12.01
N PHE A 170 11.58 -3.39 11.80
CA PHE A 170 10.49 -4.27 12.24
C PHE A 170 10.98 -5.23 13.30
N VAL A 171 10.14 -5.41 14.33
CA VAL A 171 10.25 -6.51 15.28
C VAL A 171 9.45 -7.68 14.73
N VAL A 172 10.12 -8.80 14.52
CA VAL A 172 9.56 -9.99 13.86
C VAL A 172 9.61 -11.20 14.77
N ARG A 173 8.60 -12.07 14.66
CA ARG A 173 8.56 -13.36 15.36
C ARG A 173 9.26 -14.43 14.52
N THR A 174 10.40 -14.91 15.03
CA THR A 174 11.22 -15.97 14.40
C THR A 174 11.12 -17.28 15.20
N PRO A 175 11.54 -18.43 14.63
CA PRO A 175 11.57 -19.70 15.36
C PRO A 175 12.47 -19.67 16.60
N LYS A 176 13.51 -18.82 16.61
CA LYS A 176 14.41 -18.62 17.75
C LYS A 176 13.82 -17.65 18.78
N GLY A 177 12.72 -16.95 18.51
CA GLY A 177 12.15 -15.91 19.37
C GLY A 177 11.88 -14.60 18.64
N LEU A 178 11.64 -13.51 19.38
CA LEU A 178 11.50 -12.18 18.79
C LEU A 178 12.88 -11.64 18.38
N ALA A 179 12.97 -11.06 17.19
CA ALA A 179 14.19 -10.43 16.67
C ALA A 179 13.86 -9.10 16.00
N LYS A 180 14.76 -8.12 16.10
CA LYS A 180 14.62 -6.83 15.42
C LYS A 180 15.48 -6.79 14.17
N THR A 181 14.87 -6.45 13.05
CA THR A 181 15.58 -6.20 11.79
C THR A 181 16.47 -4.96 11.94
N GLY A 182 17.74 -5.04 11.54
CA GLY A 182 18.74 -4.00 11.71
C GLY A 182 19.62 -4.15 12.97
N THR A 183 19.11 -4.79 14.04
CA THR A 183 19.88 -5.05 15.27
C THR A 183 20.34 -6.51 15.38
N GLN A 184 19.43 -7.48 15.46
CA GLN A 184 19.78 -8.91 15.53
C GLN A 184 19.90 -9.54 14.14
N ILE A 185 19.21 -8.98 13.15
CA ILE A 185 19.26 -9.44 11.76
C ILE A 185 19.81 -8.30 10.89
N VAL A 186 20.95 -8.52 10.24
CA VAL A 186 21.46 -7.60 9.22
C VAL A 186 20.65 -7.81 7.95
N THR A 187 19.84 -6.82 7.57
CA THR A 187 18.93 -6.92 6.43
C THR A 187 19.51 -6.29 5.18
N THR A 188 19.54 -7.07 4.09
CA THR A 188 19.83 -6.58 2.74
C THR A 188 18.55 -6.05 2.10
N LYS A 189 17.42 -6.74 2.33
CA LYS A 189 16.12 -6.40 1.78
C LYS A 189 15.03 -6.66 2.81
N VAL A 190 14.06 -5.75 2.90
CA VAL A 190 12.85 -5.95 3.72
C VAL A 190 11.63 -5.53 2.92
N ALA A 191 10.70 -6.46 2.73
CA ALA A 191 9.39 -6.20 2.15
C ALA A 191 8.29 -6.62 3.12
N VAL A 192 7.13 -5.96 3.04
CA VAL A 192 5.95 -6.32 3.83
C VAL A 192 4.94 -7.00 2.92
N ASP A 193 4.53 -8.19 3.34
CA ASP A 193 3.49 -9.00 2.75
C ASP A 193 2.22 -8.90 3.62
N VAL A 194 1.08 -8.75 2.97
CA VAL A 194 -0.21 -8.55 3.64
C VAL A 194 -0.93 -9.88 3.71
N GLY A 195 -1.11 -10.38 4.93
CA GLY A 195 -1.83 -11.63 5.20
C GLY A 195 -3.33 -11.43 5.38
N GLU A 196 -3.94 -12.33 6.15
CA GLU A 196 -5.38 -12.34 6.41
C GLU A 196 -5.84 -11.13 7.24
N ALA A 197 -7.14 -10.82 7.13
CA ALA A 197 -7.75 -9.75 7.92
C ALA A 197 -7.72 -10.13 9.41
N ALA A 198 -6.98 -9.35 10.20
CA ALA A 198 -6.77 -9.57 11.62
C ALA A 198 -6.80 -8.20 12.32
N THR A 199 -7.58 -8.08 13.38
CA THR A 199 -7.68 -6.81 14.13
C THR A 199 -6.76 -6.88 15.34
N VAL A 200 -5.72 -6.07 15.35
CA VAL A 200 -4.84 -5.94 16.52
C VAL A 200 -5.53 -5.05 17.54
N ARG A 201 -5.84 -5.58 18.73
CA ARG A 201 -6.45 -4.80 19.82
C ARG A 201 -5.37 -4.47 20.85
N THR A 202 -5.22 -3.17 21.13
CA THR A 202 -4.35 -2.68 22.20
C THR A 202 -5.22 -2.29 23.39
N GLN A 203 -4.98 -2.87 24.56
CA GLN A 203 -5.64 -2.52 25.81
C GLN A 203 -4.60 -2.02 26.81
N THR A 204 -4.85 -0.87 27.44
CA THR A 204 -4.00 -0.38 28.53
C THR A 204 -4.53 -0.89 29.85
N ILE A 205 -3.66 -1.49 30.65
CA ILE A 205 -3.93 -1.99 31.99
C ILE A 205 -3.06 -1.21 32.97
N SER A 206 -3.67 -0.61 33.97
CA SER A 206 -2.95 -0.02 35.10
C SER A 206 -3.01 -1.01 36.27
N LEU A 207 -1.85 -1.28 36.86
CA LEU A 207 -1.68 -2.08 38.07
C LEU A 207 -1.27 -1.13 39.19
N ASN A 208 -1.99 -1.13 40.30
CA ASN A 208 -1.70 -0.30 41.45
C ASN A 208 -1.49 -1.20 42.67
N ASP A 209 -0.25 -1.60 42.89
CA ASP A 209 0.13 -2.50 43.98
C ASP A 209 -0.64 -3.84 43.94
N GLU A 210 -0.69 -4.43 42.74
CA GLU A 210 -1.41 -5.68 42.48
C GLU A 210 -0.41 -6.83 42.30
N GLY A 211 -0.79 -8.01 42.80
CA GLY A 211 -0.04 -9.25 42.51
C GLY A 211 -0.28 -9.75 41.08
N VAL A 212 0.34 -10.88 40.74
CA VAL A 212 0.24 -11.50 39.40
C VAL A 212 -1.14 -12.07 39.05
N GLU A 213 -2.10 -12.16 39.97
CA GLU A 213 -3.42 -12.78 39.75
C GLU A 213 -4.17 -12.19 38.55
N ARG A 214 -4.11 -10.85 38.38
CA ARG A 214 -4.74 -10.18 37.25
C ARG A 214 -4.04 -10.48 35.93
N LEU A 215 -2.71 -10.60 35.95
CA LEU A 215 -1.92 -11.01 34.80
C LEU A 215 -2.18 -12.48 34.44
N GLU A 216 -2.38 -13.36 35.43
CA GLU A 216 -2.77 -14.76 35.23
C GLU A 216 -4.16 -14.91 34.61
N ALA A 217 -5.12 -14.09 35.03
CA ALA A 217 -6.45 -14.06 34.44
C ALA A 217 -6.37 -13.66 32.96
N LEU A 218 -5.61 -12.61 32.65
CA LEU A 218 -5.38 -12.14 31.28
C LEU A 218 -4.58 -13.15 30.44
N ALA A 219 -3.63 -13.87 31.04
CA ALA A 219 -2.88 -14.93 30.35
C ALA A 219 -3.78 -16.12 29.97
N ARG A 220 -4.78 -16.43 30.81
CA ARG A 220 -5.79 -17.45 30.51
C ARG A 220 -6.77 -17.00 29.43
N GLU A 221 -7.15 -15.73 29.43
CA GLU A 221 -8.05 -15.17 28.42
C GLU A 221 -7.35 -14.99 27.05
N PHE A 222 -6.08 -14.57 27.06
CA PHE A 222 -5.29 -14.27 25.86
C PHE A 222 -3.88 -14.90 25.92
N PRO A 223 -3.75 -16.22 25.69
CA PRO A 223 -2.47 -16.93 25.84
C PRO A 223 -1.36 -16.47 24.87
N GLY A 224 -1.72 -15.80 23.77
CA GLY A 224 -0.80 -15.26 22.77
C GLY A 224 -0.49 -13.77 22.89
N ALA A 225 -1.03 -13.07 23.89
CA ALA A 225 -0.89 -11.63 24.01
C ALA A 225 0.54 -11.20 24.37
N LEU A 226 0.96 -10.09 23.78
CA LEU A 226 2.25 -9.46 24.02
C LEU A 226 2.06 -8.22 24.89
N VAL A 227 2.92 -8.07 25.88
CA VAL A 227 2.85 -7.00 26.87
C VAL A 227 4.06 -6.08 26.69
N SER A 228 3.81 -4.77 26.67
CA SER A 228 4.85 -3.74 26.68
C SER A 228 4.51 -2.64 27.68
N GLY A 229 5.49 -2.08 28.36
CA GLY A 229 5.26 -1.07 29.39
C GLY A 229 6.36 -1.03 30.44
N GLU A 230 6.09 -0.31 31.52
CA GLU A 230 7.01 -0.17 32.65
C GLU A 230 6.28 -0.52 33.95
N LEU A 231 6.91 -1.38 34.74
CA LEU A 231 6.43 -1.80 36.05
C LEU A 231 7.51 -1.55 37.09
N VAL A 232 7.13 -0.94 38.21
CA VAL A 232 7.96 -0.89 39.41
C VAL A 232 7.67 -2.17 40.22
N VAL A 233 8.73 -2.83 40.66
CA VAL A 233 8.68 -4.07 41.45
C VAL A 233 9.27 -3.83 42.83
N ASP A 234 8.67 -4.45 43.84
CA ASP A 234 9.06 -4.26 45.23
C ASP A 234 10.40 -4.91 45.60
N ALA A 235 10.67 -6.12 45.10
CA ALA A 235 11.90 -6.86 45.37
C ALA A 235 12.65 -7.19 44.06
N PRO A 236 13.34 -6.20 43.45
CA PRO A 236 14.03 -6.39 42.18
C PRO A 236 15.19 -7.40 42.24
N GLU A 237 15.71 -7.69 43.43
CA GLU A 237 16.83 -8.63 43.63
C GLU A 237 16.39 -10.10 43.52
N GLU A 238 15.10 -10.38 43.68
CA GLU A 238 14.54 -11.74 43.62
C GLU A 238 14.12 -12.14 42.19
N LEU A 239 14.15 -11.20 41.26
CA LEU A 239 13.79 -11.41 39.86
C LEU A 239 14.84 -12.25 39.12
N ARG A 240 14.44 -13.47 38.75
CA ARG A 240 15.25 -14.36 37.91
C ARG A 240 14.87 -14.21 36.44
N LEU A 241 15.46 -13.21 35.79
CA LEU A 241 15.28 -13.01 34.35
C LEU A 241 16.05 -14.08 33.56
N ALA A 242 15.35 -14.80 32.68
CA ALA A 242 15.99 -15.74 31.77
C ALA A 242 17.00 -15.02 30.86
N ALA A 243 18.22 -15.55 30.75
CA ALA A 243 19.24 -15.00 29.87
C ALA A 243 18.77 -15.03 28.42
N VAL A 244 18.74 -13.87 27.78
CA VAL A 244 18.34 -13.71 26.38
C VAL A 244 19.55 -13.96 25.49
N GLY A 245 19.42 -14.85 24.51
CA GLY A 245 20.50 -15.12 23.55
C GLY A 245 20.77 -13.91 22.65
N VAL A 246 21.98 -13.81 22.10
CA VAL A 246 22.41 -12.68 21.22
C VAL A 246 21.49 -12.49 20.01
N ASP A 247 20.84 -13.57 19.54
CA ASP A 247 19.89 -13.55 18.41
C ASP A 247 18.47 -13.11 18.79
N GLN A 248 18.18 -12.94 20.07
CA GLN A 248 16.86 -12.62 20.58
C GLN A 248 16.80 -11.17 21.07
N LEU A 249 15.66 -10.52 20.85
CA LEU A 249 15.37 -9.22 21.43
C LEU A 249 15.18 -9.39 22.95
N ALA A 250 15.87 -8.56 23.73
CA ALA A 250 15.62 -8.46 25.17
C ALA A 250 14.18 -7.96 25.39
N THR A 251 13.29 -8.85 25.81
CA THR A 251 11.87 -8.54 26.04
C THR A 251 11.60 -8.03 27.45
N ILE A 252 12.57 -8.16 28.36
CA ILE A 252 12.53 -7.70 29.74
C ILE A 252 13.89 -7.16 30.14
N GLU A 253 13.91 -5.97 30.73
CA GLU A 253 15.12 -5.32 31.24
C GLU A 253 14.82 -4.74 32.63
N LEU A 254 15.67 -5.03 33.62
CA LEU A 254 15.58 -4.45 34.95
C LEU A 254 16.53 -3.27 35.06
N VAL A 255 15.99 -2.08 35.34
CA VAL A 255 16.75 -0.84 35.51
C VAL A 255 16.36 -0.19 36.83
N GLY A 256 17.22 -0.28 37.85
CA GLY A 256 17.08 0.46 39.10
C GLY A 256 15.76 0.24 39.85
N GLY A 257 15.19 -0.97 39.80
CA GLY A 257 13.89 -1.31 40.41
C GLY A 257 12.67 -1.22 39.48
N THR A 258 12.86 -0.74 38.24
CA THR A 258 11.82 -0.73 37.21
C THR A 258 12.08 -1.83 36.18
N VAL A 259 11.08 -2.68 35.95
CA VAL A 259 11.04 -3.67 34.89
C VAL A 259 10.46 -3.03 33.64
N LYS A 260 11.30 -2.86 32.61
CA LYS A 260 10.89 -2.42 31.28
C LYS A 260 10.56 -3.63 30.42
N LEU A 261 9.37 -3.64 29.86
CA LEU A 261 8.85 -4.72 29.04
C LEU A 261 8.72 -4.26 27.59
N LYS A 262 9.32 -5.04 26.68
CA LYS A 262 9.24 -4.84 25.24
C LYS A 262 8.70 -6.12 24.60
N TYR A 263 7.40 -6.14 24.34
CA TYR A 263 6.70 -7.23 23.64
C TYR A 263 6.94 -8.62 24.27
N ARG A 264 6.90 -8.73 25.61
CA ARG A 264 7.05 -10.01 26.30
C ARG A 264 5.73 -10.77 26.28
N ALA A 265 5.78 -12.08 26.04
CA ALA A 265 4.58 -12.92 26.11
C ALA A 265 4.04 -12.94 27.56
N ILE A 266 2.73 -12.74 27.71
CA ILE A 266 2.10 -12.61 29.03
C ILE A 266 2.33 -13.83 29.93
N GLY A 267 2.34 -15.04 29.36
CA GLY A 267 2.61 -16.26 30.13
C GLY A 267 4.03 -16.34 30.70
N LEU A 268 5.02 -15.81 29.98
CA LEU A 268 6.40 -15.72 30.49
C LEU A 268 6.50 -14.63 31.57
N LEU A 269 5.83 -13.49 31.37
CA LEU A 269 5.80 -12.40 32.34
C LEU A 269 5.23 -12.84 33.69
N VAL A 270 4.14 -13.61 33.68
CA VAL A 270 3.54 -14.20 34.89
C VAL A 270 4.54 -15.09 35.62
N ALA A 271 5.31 -15.90 34.88
CA ALA A 271 6.32 -16.76 35.48
C ALA A 271 7.49 -15.97 36.09
N ASP A 272 7.90 -14.86 35.47
CA ASP A 272 8.98 -14.01 35.98
C ASP A 272 8.57 -13.20 37.22
N LEU A 273 7.29 -12.80 37.33
CA LEU A 273 6.77 -11.93 38.39
C LEU A 273 6.01 -12.67 39.50
N ARG A 274 6.08 -14.00 39.55
CA ARG A 274 5.19 -14.85 40.36
C ARG A 274 5.13 -14.51 41.87
N GLU A 275 6.18 -13.93 42.42
CA GLU A 275 6.28 -13.56 43.84
C GLU A 275 6.44 -12.04 44.06
N GLN A 276 6.08 -11.22 43.08
CA GLN A 276 6.27 -9.77 43.11
C GLN A 276 4.94 -9.02 43.07
N TYR A 277 4.86 -7.94 43.85
CA TYR A 277 3.84 -6.90 43.67
C TYR A 277 4.35 -5.88 42.66
N VAL A 278 3.45 -5.41 41.79
CA VAL A 278 3.80 -4.51 40.70
C VAL A 278 2.91 -3.29 40.66
N THR A 279 3.53 -2.14 40.44
CA THR A 279 2.85 -0.87 40.20
C THR A 279 3.30 -0.28 38.87
N GLY A 280 2.36 0.06 38.00
CA GLY A 280 2.69 0.65 36.70
C GLY A 280 1.59 0.48 35.66
N SER A 281 1.96 0.73 34.41
CA SER A 281 1.03 0.63 33.28
C SER A 281 1.60 -0.25 32.17
N LEU A 282 0.72 -1.09 31.64
CA LEU A 282 1.02 -2.07 30.61
C LEU A 282 0.09 -1.88 29.43
N SER A 283 0.64 -1.98 28.25
CA SER A 283 -0.08 -2.08 26.99
C SER A 283 -0.10 -3.55 26.56
N LEU A 284 -1.28 -4.15 26.61
CA LEU A 284 -1.57 -5.49 26.11
C LEU A 284 -1.92 -5.42 24.62
N GLN A 285 -1.11 -6.04 23.77
CA GLN A 285 -1.43 -6.26 22.37
C GLN A 285 -1.97 -7.67 22.19
N VAL A 286 -3.26 -7.76 21.88
CA VAL A 286 -3.94 -9.00 21.54
C VAL A 286 -3.94 -9.13 20.02
N MET A 287 -3.21 -10.14 19.53
CA MET A 287 -3.27 -10.60 18.15
C MET A 287 -4.20 -11.83 18.12
N PRO A 288 -5.09 -11.94 17.12
CA PRO A 288 -5.93 -13.13 16.95
C PRO A 288 -5.10 -14.39 16.66
#